data_AF-A0A4Q3V1K1-F1
#
_entry.id   AF-A0A4Q3V1K1-F1
#
_cell.length_a   1.000
_cell.length_b   1.000
_cell.length_c   1.000
_cell.angle_alpha   90.00
_cell.angle_beta   90.00
_cell.angle_gamma   90.00
#
_symmetry.space_group_name_H-M   'P 1'
#
loop_
_entity.id
_entity.type
_entity.pdbx_description
1 polymer ?
#
loop_
_entity_poly.entity_id
_entity_poly.type
_entity_poly.pdbx_seq_one_letter_code
_entity_poly.pdbx_strand_id
1 'polypeptide(L)'
;MTETGIPKPEVTTEETWRAARLELLAQEKDLTKHSDRVNAARRRLPMVKIEKDYTFEGPNGEESLLDLFQGKRQLIVYHFM
;
A
#
# COMPACT_ATOMS: atom_id res chain seq x y z
N MET A 1 -14.99 7.10 -41.22
CA MET A 1 -13.87 6.52 -40.45
C MET A 1 -13.57 7.50 -39.33
N THR A 2 -14.01 7.19 -38.12
CA THR A 2 -13.99 8.10 -36.96
C THR A 2 -12.72 7.87 -36.15
N GLU A 3 -11.72 8.76 -36.27
CA GLU A 3 -10.64 8.86 -35.27
C GLU A 3 -11.21 9.54 -34.03
N THR A 4 -11.56 8.76 -33.01
CA THR A 4 -11.76 9.30 -31.66
C THR A 4 -10.40 9.35 -30.99
N GLY A 5 -9.69 10.47 -31.14
CA GLY A 5 -8.40 10.69 -30.48
C GLY A 5 -8.58 10.82 -28.96
N ILE A 6 -7.74 10.11 -28.19
CA ILE A 6 -7.72 10.18 -26.73
C ILE A 6 -7.62 11.66 -26.31
N PRO A 7 -8.50 12.17 -25.41
CA PRO A 7 -8.43 13.54 -24.95
C PRO A 7 -7.07 13.80 -24.30
N LYS A 8 -6.36 14.82 -24.79
CA LYS A 8 -5.06 15.24 -24.26
C LYS A 8 -5.25 16.46 -23.36
N PRO A 9 -4.45 16.60 -22.29
CA PRO A 9 -4.40 17.84 -21.51
C PRO A 9 -4.06 19.05 -22.39
N GLU A 10 -4.45 20.24 -21.94
CA GLU A 10 -4.11 21.49 -22.60
C GLU A 10 -2.59 21.69 -22.67
N VAL A 11 -2.08 22.05 -23.85
CA VAL A 11 -0.67 22.41 -24.05
C VAL A 11 -0.49 23.88 -23.65
N THR A 12 0.31 24.14 -22.63
CA THR A 12 0.48 25.47 -22.03
C THR A 12 1.97 25.84 -21.89
N THR A 13 2.25 27.03 -21.35
CA THR A 13 3.61 27.52 -21.13
C THR A 13 4.27 26.87 -19.91
N GLU A 14 5.59 26.97 -19.81
CA GLU A 14 6.34 26.46 -18.66
C GLU A 14 5.91 27.10 -17.35
N GLU A 15 5.63 28.42 -17.34
CA GLU A 15 5.21 29.13 -16.13
C GLU A 15 3.87 28.62 -15.61
N THR A 16 2.92 28.40 -16.51
CA THR A 16 1.59 27.89 -16.18
C THR A 16 1.69 26.46 -15.65
N TRP A 17 2.48 25.62 -16.31
CA TRP A 17 2.75 24.26 -15.85
C TRP A 17 3.43 24.25 -14.47
N ARG A 18 4.41 25.13 -14.24
CA ARG A 18 5.16 25.21 -12.98
C ARG A 18 4.25 25.62 -11.82
N ALA A 19 3.34 26.57 -12.03
CA ALA A 19 2.35 26.96 -11.03
C ALA A 19 1.47 25.76 -10.63
N ALA A 20 0.87 25.08 -11.62
CA ALA A 20 0.05 23.89 -11.38
C ALA A 20 0.84 22.75 -10.71
N ARG A 21 2.12 22.57 -11.06
CA ARG A 21 2.98 21.54 -10.45
C ARG A 21 3.26 21.82 -8.99
N LEU A 22 3.47 23.07 -8.61
CA LEU A 22 3.70 23.45 -7.21
C LEU A 22 2.46 23.22 -6.35
N GLU A 23 1.27 23.50 -6.89
CA GLU A 23 0.00 23.20 -6.22
C GLU A 23 -0.20 21.70 -6.01
N LEU A 24 0.04 20.89 -7.06
CA LEU A 24 -0.03 19.44 -6.96
C LEU A 24 0.99 18.89 -5.95
N LEU A 25 2.22 19.43 -5.95
CA LEU A 25 3.27 19.01 -5.03
C LEU A 25 2.89 19.23 -3.56
N ALA A 26 2.13 20.29 -3.26
CA ALA A 26 1.63 20.52 -1.90
C ALA A 26 0.66 19.41 -1.47
N GLN A 27 -0.28 19.04 -2.36
CA GLN A 27 -1.23 17.95 -2.12
C GLN A 27 -0.53 16.60 -1.95
N GLU A 28 0.46 16.30 -2.79
CA GLU A 28 1.27 15.08 -2.71
C GLU A 28 1.98 14.97 -1.35
N LYS A 29 2.59 16.07 -0.87
CA LYS A 29 3.25 16.11 0.44
C LYS A 29 2.30 15.84 1.60
N ASP A 30 1.09 16.37 1.52
CA ASP A 30 0.10 16.15 2.58
C ASP A 30 -0.45 14.73 2.58
N LEU A 31 -0.61 14.12 1.39
CA LEU A 31 -0.91 12.70 1.27
C LEU A 31 0.17 11.83 1.92
N THR A 32 1.46 12.13 1.67
CA THR A 32 2.57 11.41 2.32
C THR A 32 2.49 11.51 3.85
N LYS A 33 2.33 12.73 4.41
CA LYS A 33 2.19 12.92 5.87
C LYS A 33 0.98 12.19 6.43
N HIS A 34 -0.13 12.17 5.68
CA HIS A 34 -1.32 11.44 6.11
C HIS A 34 -1.07 9.94 6.16
N SER A 35 -0.46 9.37 5.12
CA SER A 35 -0.07 7.96 5.09
C SER A 35 0.82 7.58 6.28
N ASP A 36 1.81 8.42 6.61
CA ASP A 36 2.68 8.21 7.77
C ASP A 36 1.92 8.18 9.09
N ARG A 37 0.97 9.10 9.29
CA ARG A 37 0.10 9.12 10.48
C ARG A 37 -0.73 7.85 10.59
N VAL A 38 -1.32 7.39 9.49
CA VAL A 38 -2.11 6.15 9.45
C VAL A 38 -1.23 4.94 9.75
N ASN A 39 -0.06 4.84 9.14
CA ASN A 39 0.89 3.76 9.39
C ASN A 39 1.36 3.73 10.84
N ALA A 40 1.63 4.89 11.44
CA ALA A 40 1.97 4.99 12.86
C ALA A 40 0.79 4.57 13.76
N ALA A 41 -0.44 4.92 13.40
CA ALA A 41 -1.63 4.47 14.13
C ALA A 41 -1.82 2.95 14.03
N ARG A 42 -1.64 2.35 12.85
CA ARG A 42 -1.71 0.88 12.65
C ARG A 42 -0.72 0.13 13.54
N ARG A 43 0.52 0.62 13.66
CA ARG A 43 1.54 0.00 14.54
C ARG A 43 1.22 0.11 16.04
N ARG A 44 0.34 1.05 16.43
CA ARG A 44 -0.11 1.24 17.81
C ARG A 44 -1.43 0.55 18.13
N LEU A 45 -2.04 -0.16 17.15
CA LEU A 45 -3.23 -0.93 17.43
C LEU A 45 -2.94 -1.98 18.53
N PRO A 46 -3.87 -2.18 19.48
CA PRO A 46 -3.73 -3.23 20.48
C PRO A 46 -3.52 -4.60 19.83
N MET A 47 -2.64 -5.40 20.42
CA MET A 47 -2.42 -6.77 19.98
C MET A 47 -3.50 -7.69 20.56
N VAL A 48 -3.94 -8.66 19.76
CA VAL A 48 -4.82 -9.74 20.20
C VAL A 48 -4.03 -11.04 20.17
N LYS A 49 -4.14 -11.83 21.24
CA LYS A 49 -3.57 -13.17 21.26
C LYS A 49 -4.32 -14.05 20.27
N ILE A 50 -3.59 -14.73 19.40
CA ILE A 50 -4.19 -15.77 18.56
C ILE A 50 -4.33 -17.03 19.41
N GLU A 51 -5.57 -17.42 19.65
CA GLU A 51 -5.91 -18.64 20.40
C GLU A 51 -6.36 -19.78 19.49
N LYS A 52 -6.67 -19.47 18.23
CA LYS A 52 -7.08 -20.46 17.24
C LYS A 52 -5.86 -21.20 16.70
N ASP A 53 -5.95 -22.52 16.69
CA ASP A 53 -5.01 -23.38 15.98
C ASP A 53 -5.29 -23.32 14.48
N TYR A 54 -4.51 -22.52 13.75
CA TYR A 54 -4.60 -22.42 12.30
C TYR A 54 -3.76 -23.50 11.63
N THR A 55 -4.37 -24.17 10.65
CA THR A 55 -3.72 -25.08 9.72
C THR A 55 -3.71 -24.44 8.33
N PHE A 56 -2.56 -24.50 7.66
CA PHE A 56 -2.34 -23.98 6.32
C PHE A 56 -1.85 -25.11 5.41
N GLU A 57 -2.17 -25.04 4.12
CA GLU A 57 -1.57 -25.91 3.11
C GLU A 57 -0.33 -25.21 2.54
N GLY A 58 0.83 -25.80 2.77
CA GLY A 58 2.13 -25.33 2.30
C GLY A 58 2.80 -26.32 1.33
N PRO A 59 3.96 -25.96 0.79
CA PRO A 59 4.72 -26.81 -0.14
C PRO A 59 5.17 -28.14 0.49
N ASN A 60 5.19 -28.24 1.83
CA ASN A 60 5.58 -29.45 2.56
C ASN A 60 4.37 -30.22 3.14
N GLY A 61 3.13 -29.85 2.77
CA GLY A 61 1.91 -30.40 3.34
C GLY A 61 1.24 -29.43 4.33
N GLU A 62 0.57 -29.98 5.34
CA GLU A 62 -0.07 -29.17 6.39
C GLU A 62 0.96 -28.51 7.31
N GLU A 63 0.84 -27.20 7.52
CA GLU A 63 1.73 -26.40 8.37
C GLU A 63 0.89 -25.58 9.38
N SER A 64 1.36 -25.45 10.63
CA SER A 64 0.74 -24.57 11.62
C SER A 64 1.14 -23.11 11.41
N LEU A 65 0.45 -22.17 12.07
CA LEU A 65 0.86 -20.75 12.07
C LEU A 65 2.30 -20.54 12.55
N LEU A 66 2.79 -21.33 13.51
CA LEU A 66 4.15 -21.20 14.02
C LEU A 66 5.18 -21.75 13.03
N ASP A 67 4.83 -22.80 12.27
CA ASP A 67 5.71 -23.39 11.27
C ASP A 67 6.02 -22.40 10.14
N LEU A 68 5.04 -21.56 9.77
CA LEU A 68 5.21 -20.49 8.78
C LEU A 68 6.35 -19.52 9.13
N PHE A 69 6.70 -19.38 10.41
CA PHE A 69 7.81 -18.50 10.81
C PHE A 69 9.18 -19.11 10.48
N GLN A 70 9.30 -20.43 10.32
CA GLN A 70 10.56 -21.12 10.01
C GLN A 70 11.73 -20.67 10.93
N GLY A 71 11.47 -20.57 12.24
CA GLY A 71 12.43 -20.13 13.25
C GLY A 71 12.78 -18.63 13.21
N LYS A 72 12.09 -17.83 12.40
CA LYS A 72 12.25 -16.37 12.35
C LYS A 72 11.34 -15.69 13.37
N ARG A 73 11.67 -14.44 13.70
CA ARG A 73 10.91 -13.62 14.67
C ARG A 73 9.74 -12.85 14.05
N GLN A 74 9.64 -12.84 12.72
CA GLN A 74 8.63 -12.08 11.99
C GLN A 74 8.16 -12.87 10.78
N LEU A 75 6.84 -12.91 10.60
CA LEU A 75 6.16 -13.43 9.43
C LEU A 75 5.60 -12.24 8.63
N ILE A 76 5.88 -12.20 7.32
CA ILE A 76 5.29 -11.21 6.41
C ILE A 76 4.27 -11.95 5.54
N VAL A 77 3.02 -11.51 5.59
CA VAL A 77 1.93 -12.11 4.83
C VAL A 77 1.53 -11.17 3.70
N TYR A 78 1.54 -11.67 2.47
CA TYR A 78 0.91 -11.01 1.33
C TYR A 78 -0.49 -11.61 1.13
N HIS A 79 -1.50 -10.76 1.23
CA HIS A 79 -2.88 -11.13 0.96
C HIS A 79 -3.33 -10.44 -0.34
N PHE A 80 -3.57 -11.24 -1.38
CA PHE A 80 -4.14 -10.78 -2.63
C PHE A 80 -5.66 -10.91 -2.54
N MET A 81 -6.38 -9.79 -2.66
CA MET A 81 -7.85 -9.75 -2.82
C MET A 81 -8.20 -9.66 -4.30
#